data_AF-A0A8J8FHP4-F1
#
_entry.id   AF-A0A8J8FHP4-F1
#
_cell.length_a   1.000
_cell.length_b   1.000
_cell.length_c   1.000
_cell.angle_alpha   90.00
_cell.angle_beta   90.00
_cell.angle_gamma   90.00
#
_symmetry.space_group_name_H-M   'P 1'
#
loop_
_entity.id
_entity.type
_entity.pdbx_description
1 polymer ?
#
loop_
_entity_poly.entity_id
_entity_poly.type
_entity_poly.pdbx_seq_one_letter_code
_entity_poly.pdbx_strand_id
1 'polypeptide(L)'
;MFAQIIYPATITPAALDTLLEKGWFRMRQTVFTTHFLCFQNRFYDAIWLRVVLANIGLPKEQKKLKNRFRVVVAPTVITPELETLYSLYLEQISFELSETLEKHLQGTETHNRFNTHTVHIYDGDLLIAAGFFDIGQHSAEGITNIYHPDYKKYSPGKLLIHLKMDYCKGLGLHYFYPGYFAPGYGVFDYKLTIGTAGMQYLHITKQAWLPIANFNAAANPLQIMVEKLQQLHTAFTQKNIRSHIWYYRYFDANLDAQIMIPLFDFPVFLSLQHNIEDEHLRLVVYNFLDEKFHLLQCTSIIDIDTQITGSTIFGAHLLKTEGEFFASASIAEMIEATTALEQMDQL
;
A
#
# COMPACT_ATOMS: atom_id res chain seq x y z
N MET A 1 0.76 -10.86 9.54
CA MET A 1 -0.03 -9.65 9.29
C MET A 1 0.52 -8.96 8.07
N PHE A 2 -0.36 -8.60 7.13
CA PHE A 2 -0.05 -8.02 5.84
C PHE A 2 -0.30 -6.52 5.77
N ALA A 3 -1.04 -5.95 6.70
CA ALA A 3 -1.30 -4.52 6.81
C ALA A 3 -1.08 -4.06 8.25
N GLN A 4 -0.24 -3.06 8.44
CA GLN A 4 0.13 -2.56 9.77
C GLN A 4 0.35 -1.06 9.76
N ILE A 5 0.05 -0.42 10.89
CA ILE A 5 0.25 1.01 11.11
C ILE A 5 0.93 1.25 12.45
N ILE A 6 1.79 2.27 12.50
CA ILE A 6 2.44 2.74 13.72
C ILE A 6 2.24 4.24 13.92
N TYR A 7 2.10 4.63 15.19
CA TYR A 7 1.95 6.01 15.65
C TYR A 7 3.20 6.45 16.42
N PRO A 8 4.30 6.78 15.71
CA PRO A 8 5.50 7.23 16.39
C PRO A 8 5.22 8.58 17.06
N ALA A 9 5.65 8.75 18.32
CA ALA A 9 5.59 10.06 18.99
C ALA A 9 6.49 11.08 18.27
N THR A 10 7.67 10.65 17.85
CA THR A 10 8.60 11.37 16.98
C THR A 10 9.29 10.39 16.04
N ILE A 11 9.74 10.85 14.88
CA ILE A 11 10.52 10.04 13.95
C ILE A 11 11.85 10.73 13.67
N THR A 12 12.94 10.08 14.07
CA THR A 12 14.29 10.57 13.75
C THR A 12 14.63 10.25 12.29
N PRO A 13 15.57 10.97 11.67
CA PRO A 13 16.01 10.67 10.30
C PRO A 13 16.48 9.21 10.11
N ALA A 14 17.18 8.64 11.10
CA ALA A 14 17.63 7.25 11.09
C ALA A 14 16.48 6.24 11.25
N ALA A 15 15.47 6.57 12.08
CA ALA A 15 14.29 5.74 12.25
C ALA A 15 13.46 5.68 10.95
N LEU A 16 13.31 6.83 10.27
CA LEU A 16 12.66 6.89 8.96
C LEU A 16 13.38 5.99 7.94
N ASP A 17 14.70 6.08 7.83
CA ASP A 17 15.46 5.20 6.93
C ASP A 17 15.26 3.71 7.24
N THR A 18 15.25 3.35 8.52
CA THR A 18 15.06 1.96 8.96
C THR A 18 13.67 1.43 8.58
N LEU A 19 12.66 2.28 8.67
CA LEU A 19 11.28 1.97 8.30
C LEU A 19 11.15 1.83 6.77
N LEU A 20 11.66 2.80 6.01
CA LEU A 20 11.62 2.78 4.55
C LEU A 20 12.33 1.57 3.97
N GLU A 21 13.49 1.18 4.52
CA GLU A 21 14.22 -0.03 4.08
C GLU A 21 13.38 -1.30 4.22
N LYS A 22 12.50 -1.35 5.24
CA LYS A 22 11.59 -2.47 5.51
C LYS A 22 10.25 -2.36 4.78
N GLY A 23 10.06 -1.36 3.93
CA GLY A 23 8.80 -1.15 3.21
C GLY A 23 7.71 -0.46 4.05
N TRP A 24 8.10 0.38 5.02
CA TRP A 24 7.16 1.19 5.80
C TRP A 24 7.21 2.65 5.35
N PHE A 25 6.05 3.20 4.99
CA PHE A 25 5.89 4.49 4.33
C PHE A 25 4.97 5.41 5.13
N ARG A 26 5.12 6.72 4.97
CA ARG A 26 4.26 7.68 5.67
C ARG A 26 2.83 7.63 5.17
N MET A 27 1.89 7.71 6.10
CA MET A 27 0.49 8.06 5.84
C MET A 27 0.06 9.14 6.83
N ARG A 28 -0.11 10.38 6.35
CA ARG A 28 -0.38 11.54 7.22
C ARG A 28 0.66 11.66 8.35
N GLN A 29 0.29 11.44 9.61
CA GLN A 29 1.20 11.49 10.77
C GLN A 29 1.57 10.12 11.33
N THR A 30 1.37 9.06 10.54
CA THR A 30 1.71 7.68 10.85
C THR A 30 2.66 7.10 9.83
N VAL A 31 3.15 5.91 10.12
CA VAL A 31 3.88 5.10 9.14
C VAL A 31 3.15 3.76 9.02
N PHE A 32 2.97 3.26 7.81
CA PHE A 32 2.25 2.03 7.55
C PHE A 32 2.99 1.15 6.55
N THR A 33 2.63 -0.13 6.53
CA THR A 33 2.99 -1.07 5.47
C THR A 33 1.75 -1.84 5.05
N THR A 34 1.69 -2.21 3.78
CA THR A 34 0.68 -3.11 3.23
C THR A 34 1.27 -3.95 2.11
N HIS A 35 0.73 -5.15 1.89
CA HIS A 35 1.04 -5.99 0.74
C HIS A 35 -0.06 -6.04 -0.31
N PHE A 36 -1.26 -5.58 0.04
CA PHE A 36 -2.42 -5.66 -0.83
C PHE A 36 -3.17 -4.33 -0.87
N LEU A 37 -3.88 -4.10 -1.96
CA LEU A 37 -4.68 -2.91 -2.22
C LEU A 37 -6.02 -3.33 -2.76
N CYS A 38 -7.06 -2.55 -2.47
CA CYS A 38 -8.36 -2.74 -3.08
C CYS A 38 -8.92 -1.43 -3.65
N PHE A 39 -9.04 -1.38 -4.97
CA PHE A 39 -9.62 -0.24 -5.70
C PHE A 39 -10.78 -0.73 -6.55
N GLN A 40 -11.91 -0.03 -6.50
CA GLN A 40 -13.10 -0.37 -7.31
C GLN A 40 -13.49 -1.86 -7.20
N ASN A 41 -13.44 -2.41 -5.97
CA ASN A 41 -13.72 -3.81 -5.67
C ASN A 41 -12.82 -4.83 -6.39
N ARG A 42 -11.61 -4.41 -6.78
CA ARG A 42 -10.55 -5.28 -7.33
C ARG A 42 -9.33 -5.25 -6.43
N PHE A 43 -8.70 -6.39 -6.28
CA PHE A 43 -7.58 -6.62 -5.38
C PHE A 43 -6.27 -6.68 -6.16
N TYR A 44 -5.23 -6.06 -5.60
CA TYR A 44 -3.92 -5.93 -6.23
C TYR A 44 -2.82 -6.12 -5.18
N ASP A 45 -1.62 -6.52 -5.62
CA ASP A 45 -0.42 -6.44 -4.79
C ASP A 45 0.10 -5.00 -4.71
N ALA A 46 0.54 -4.59 -3.53
CA ALA A 46 1.30 -3.36 -3.32
C ALA A 46 2.81 -3.67 -3.45
N ILE A 47 3.46 -3.13 -4.47
CA ILE A 47 4.89 -3.32 -4.69
C ILE A 47 5.63 -2.02 -4.39
N TRP A 48 6.26 -1.96 -3.22
CA TRP A 48 7.07 -0.82 -2.77
C TRP A 48 8.28 -0.60 -3.67
N LEU A 49 8.56 0.66 -3.97
CA LEU A 49 9.62 1.10 -4.86
C LEU A 49 10.66 1.94 -4.11
N ARG A 50 11.89 1.87 -4.58
CA ARG A 50 12.96 2.84 -4.27
C ARG A 50 13.83 3.09 -5.49
N VAL A 51 14.54 4.19 -5.49
CA VAL A 51 15.47 4.58 -6.54
C VAL A 51 16.84 4.80 -5.94
N VAL A 52 17.84 4.11 -6.48
CA VAL A 52 19.26 4.32 -6.16
C VAL A 52 19.73 5.61 -6.83
N LEU A 53 19.95 6.67 -6.04
CA LEU A 53 20.20 8.03 -6.52
C LEU A 53 21.53 8.17 -7.27
N ALA A 54 22.54 7.36 -6.93
CA ALA A 54 23.82 7.32 -7.63
C ALA A 54 23.65 6.98 -9.12
N ASN A 55 22.67 6.14 -9.46
CA ASN A 55 22.48 5.57 -10.80
C ASN A 55 21.61 6.45 -11.72
N ILE A 56 21.10 7.58 -11.22
CA ILE A 56 20.18 8.43 -11.99
C ILE A 56 20.71 9.86 -12.13
N GLY A 57 20.32 10.49 -13.23
CA GLY A 57 20.53 11.92 -13.47
C GLY A 57 19.23 12.58 -13.88
N LEU A 58 19.18 13.91 -13.79
CA LEU A 58 18.03 14.68 -14.25
C LEU A 58 17.91 14.56 -15.80
N PRO A 59 16.81 14.00 -16.33
CA PRO A 59 16.66 13.85 -17.78
C PRO A 59 16.75 15.18 -18.53
N LYS A 60 17.22 15.16 -19.78
CA LYS A 60 17.44 16.39 -20.58
C LYS A 60 16.18 17.27 -20.67
N GLU A 61 15.02 16.69 -20.86
CA GLU A 61 13.74 17.41 -20.93
C GLU A 61 13.37 18.04 -19.58
N GLN A 62 13.55 17.30 -18.49
CA GLN A 62 13.31 17.81 -17.14
C GLN A 62 14.29 18.92 -16.77
N LYS A 63 15.54 18.85 -17.23
CA LYS A 63 16.53 19.92 -17.09
C LYS A 63 16.12 21.19 -17.83
N LYS A 64 15.54 21.07 -19.03
CA LYS A 64 14.98 22.23 -19.77
C LYS A 64 13.84 22.89 -18.99
N LEU A 65 12.93 22.09 -18.41
CA LEU A 65 11.82 22.60 -17.60
C LEU A 65 12.31 23.24 -16.30
N LYS A 66 13.28 22.63 -15.61
CA LYS A 66 13.94 23.19 -14.41
C LYS A 66 14.56 24.57 -14.70
N ASN A 67 15.08 24.79 -15.90
CA ASN A 67 15.67 26.08 -16.29
C ASN A 67 14.63 27.10 -16.78
N ARG A 68 13.44 26.64 -17.17
CA ARG A 68 12.33 27.50 -17.60
C ARG A 68 11.59 28.11 -16.41
N PHE A 69 11.37 27.30 -15.38
CA PHE A 69 10.61 27.69 -14.19
C PHE A 69 11.56 28.01 -13.04
N ARG A 70 11.10 28.84 -12.10
CA ARG A 70 11.85 29.09 -10.86
C ARG A 70 11.54 27.96 -9.87
N VAL A 71 12.57 27.23 -9.45
CA VAL A 71 12.44 26.10 -8.51
C VAL A 71 13.05 26.50 -7.16
N VAL A 72 12.30 26.28 -6.08
CA VAL A 72 12.76 26.54 -4.70
C VAL A 72 12.50 25.30 -3.86
N VAL A 73 13.49 24.87 -3.06
CA VAL A 73 13.32 23.78 -2.09
C VAL A 73 13.54 24.35 -0.69
N ALA A 74 12.60 24.12 0.21
CA ALA A 74 12.64 24.64 1.58
C ALA A 74 11.88 23.70 2.55
N PRO A 75 12.12 23.81 3.87
CA PRO A 75 11.26 23.18 4.87
C PRO A 75 9.79 23.55 4.65
N THR A 76 8.90 22.57 4.81
CA THR A 76 7.48 22.77 4.52
C THR A 76 6.83 23.72 5.53
N VAL A 77 6.22 24.78 5.01
CA VAL A 77 5.28 25.64 5.74
C VAL A 77 4.00 25.66 4.93
N ILE A 78 2.87 25.30 5.53
CA ILE A 78 1.57 25.37 4.84
C ILE A 78 1.15 26.84 4.78
N THR A 79 0.95 27.34 3.57
CA THR A 79 0.58 28.73 3.30
C THR A 79 -0.76 28.80 2.57
N PRO A 80 -1.47 29.95 2.60
CA PRO A 80 -2.68 30.15 1.81
C PRO A 80 -2.46 29.93 0.30
N GLU A 81 -1.27 30.24 -0.22
CA GLU A 81 -0.90 30.00 -1.62
C GLU A 81 -0.87 28.49 -1.95
N LEU A 82 -0.31 27.66 -1.06
CA LEU A 82 -0.28 26.20 -1.23
C LEU A 82 -1.68 25.58 -1.13
N GLU A 83 -2.51 26.06 -0.20
CA GLU A 83 -3.91 25.62 -0.08
C GLU A 83 -4.69 25.99 -1.36
N THR A 84 -4.49 27.18 -1.90
CA THR A 84 -5.11 27.61 -3.17
C THR A 84 -4.71 26.68 -4.32
N LEU A 85 -3.42 26.36 -4.44
CA LEU A 85 -2.94 25.39 -5.44
C LEU A 85 -3.55 23.99 -5.23
N TYR A 86 -3.71 23.57 -3.97
CA TYR A 86 -4.31 22.28 -3.64
C TYR A 86 -5.79 22.22 -4.02
N SER A 87 -6.58 23.27 -3.73
CA SER A 87 -7.98 23.35 -4.15
C SER A 87 -8.13 23.24 -5.67
N LEU A 88 -7.30 23.94 -6.45
CA LEU A 88 -7.27 23.80 -7.92
C LEU A 88 -6.87 22.40 -8.36
N TYR A 89 -5.93 21.77 -7.63
CA TYR A 89 -5.51 20.40 -7.91
C TYR A 89 -6.66 19.40 -7.68
N LEU A 90 -7.47 19.57 -6.62
CA LEU A 90 -8.60 18.71 -6.29
C LEU A 90 -9.67 18.65 -7.39
N GLU A 91 -9.93 19.75 -8.10
CA GLU A 91 -10.94 19.81 -9.17
C GLU A 91 -10.72 18.79 -10.29
N GLN A 92 -9.48 18.30 -10.47
CA GLN A 92 -9.15 17.33 -11.52
C GLN A 92 -9.12 15.87 -11.04
N ILE A 93 -9.39 15.62 -9.76
CA ILE A 93 -9.22 14.30 -9.12
C ILE A 93 -10.58 13.62 -8.99
N SER A 94 -10.65 12.39 -9.48
CA SER A 94 -11.89 11.61 -9.54
C SER A 94 -12.15 10.76 -8.29
N PHE A 95 -11.34 10.93 -7.24
CA PHE A 95 -11.44 10.16 -6.00
C PHE A 95 -11.38 11.09 -4.79
N GLU A 96 -11.93 10.63 -3.67
CA GLU A 96 -12.01 11.44 -2.46
C GLU A 96 -10.63 11.67 -1.85
N LEU A 97 -10.33 12.94 -1.61
CA LEU A 97 -9.15 13.40 -0.89
C LEU A 97 -9.59 14.30 0.26
N SER A 98 -8.65 14.62 1.15
CA SER A 98 -8.93 15.56 2.25
C SER A 98 -9.22 16.96 1.70
N GLU A 99 -10.13 17.68 2.34
CA GLU A 99 -10.60 19.00 1.89
C GLU A 99 -9.50 20.06 1.82
N THR A 100 -8.47 19.96 2.67
CA THR A 100 -7.34 20.89 2.73
C THR A 100 -6.01 20.13 2.64
N LEU A 101 -4.97 20.81 2.19
CA LEU A 101 -3.61 20.27 2.11
C LEU A 101 -3.09 19.95 3.52
N GLU A 102 -3.39 20.80 4.50
CA GLU A 102 -3.07 20.56 5.90
C GLU A 102 -3.64 19.22 6.37
N LYS A 103 -4.96 19.00 6.19
CA LYS A 103 -5.59 17.72 6.55
C LYS A 103 -4.97 16.57 5.75
N HIS A 104 -4.66 16.76 4.48
CA HIS A 104 -4.04 15.72 3.65
C HIS A 104 -2.67 15.26 4.19
N LEU A 105 -1.84 16.20 4.67
CA LEU A 105 -0.49 15.91 5.19
C LEU A 105 -0.45 15.56 6.68
N GLN A 106 -1.37 16.13 7.47
CA GLN A 106 -1.33 16.09 8.94
C GLN A 106 -2.50 15.32 9.57
N GLY A 107 -3.57 15.06 8.82
CA GLY A 107 -4.79 14.48 9.38
C GLY A 107 -5.46 15.45 10.35
N THR A 108 -5.68 15.00 11.59
CA THR A 108 -6.25 15.80 12.68
C THR A 108 -5.20 16.41 13.61
N GLU A 109 -3.92 16.15 13.34
CA GLU A 109 -2.81 16.65 14.14
C GLU A 109 -2.39 18.05 13.66
N THR A 110 -1.89 18.87 14.58
CA THR A 110 -1.44 20.24 14.30
C THR A 110 0.08 20.37 14.19
N HIS A 111 0.79 19.26 14.41
CA HIS A 111 2.25 19.20 14.42
C HIS A 111 2.72 18.11 13.45
N ASN A 112 3.64 18.49 12.57
CA ASN A 112 4.27 17.56 11.65
C ASN A 112 5.47 16.87 12.33
N ARG A 113 5.39 15.55 12.47
CA ARG A 113 6.42 14.70 13.11
C ARG A 113 7.64 14.46 12.22
N PHE A 114 7.49 14.67 10.91
CA PHE A 114 8.50 14.37 9.90
C PHE A 114 9.30 15.61 9.49
N ASN A 115 10.54 15.40 9.05
CA ASN A 115 11.37 16.42 8.43
C ASN A 115 10.92 16.70 6.97
N THR A 116 9.73 17.25 6.81
CA THR A 116 9.11 17.51 5.50
C THR A 116 9.74 18.73 4.82
N HIS A 117 10.14 18.56 3.58
CA HIS A 117 10.52 19.63 2.67
C HIS A 117 9.57 19.70 1.47
N THR A 118 9.48 20.87 0.87
CA THR A 118 8.66 21.12 -0.32
C THR A 118 9.52 21.64 -1.46
N VAL A 119 9.39 21.02 -2.63
CA VAL A 119 9.81 21.60 -3.91
C VAL A 119 8.67 22.47 -4.43
N HIS A 120 8.91 23.76 -4.57
CA HIS A 120 8.01 24.72 -5.20
C HIS A 120 8.49 25.02 -6.62
N ILE A 121 7.56 25.07 -7.58
CA ILE A 121 7.82 25.45 -8.96
C ILE A 121 6.96 26.67 -9.29
N TYR A 122 7.59 27.74 -9.75
CA TYR A 122 6.94 28.98 -10.11
C TYR A 122 7.13 29.31 -11.61
N ASP A 123 6.08 29.84 -12.23
CA ASP A 123 6.14 30.53 -13.52
C ASP A 123 6.01 32.04 -13.28
N GLY A 124 7.14 32.74 -13.26
CA GLY A 124 7.22 34.08 -12.68
C GLY A 124 6.92 34.07 -11.17
N ASP A 125 5.83 34.72 -10.78
CA ASP A 125 5.34 34.81 -9.40
C ASP A 125 4.25 33.79 -9.09
N LEU A 126 3.67 33.13 -10.10
CA LEU A 126 2.61 32.14 -9.90
C LEU A 126 3.20 30.81 -9.43
N LEU A 127 2.76 30.30 -8.28
CA LEU A 127 3.05 28.93 -7.85
C LEU A 127 2.25 27.92 -8.70
N ILE A 128 2.96 27.16 -9.53
CA ILE A 128 2.34 26.25 -10.51
C ILE A 128 2.39 24.78 -10.08
N ALA A 129 3.31 24.41 -9.19
CA ALA A 129 3.39 23.06 -8.66
C ALA A 129 4.13 23.02 -7.32
N ALA A 130 3.74 22.10 -6.44
CA ALA A 130 4.41 21.83 -5.19
C ALA A 130 4.51 20.33 -4.93
N GLY A 131 5.65 19.87 -4.42
CA GLY A 131 5.88 18.46 -4.12
C GLY A 131 6.52 18.28 -2.76
N PHE A 132 5.88 17.48 -1.91
CA PHE A 132 6.25 17.24 -0.52
C PHE A 132 7.03 15.94 -0.37
N PHE A 133 8.07 15.93 0.46
CA PHE A 133 8.90 14.76 0.70
C PHE A 133 9.57 14.85 2.08
N ASP A 134 9.80 13.70 2.69
CA ASP A 134 10.44 13.60 4.00
C ASP A 134 11.89 13.19 3.86
N ILE A 135 12.76 13.86 4.61
CA ILE A 135 14.21 13.64 4.56
C ILE A 135 14.66 12.83 5.78
N GLY A 136 15.20 11.64 5.52
CA GLY A 136 15.90 10.77 6.46
C GLY A 136 17.40 11.07 6.51
N GLN A 137 18.19 10.15 7.08
CA GLN A 137 19.65 10.34 7.23
C GLN A 137 20.39 10.01 5.93
N HIS A 138 19.96 8.96 5.23
CA HIS A 138 20.54 8.44 4.00
C HIS A 138 19.50 8.28 2.88
N SER A 139 18.23 8.54 3.17
CA SER A 139 17.16 8.42 2.18
C SER A 139 16.09 9.49 2.32
N ALA A 140 15.17 9.53 1.37
CA ALA A 140 13.99 10.39 1.42
C ALA A 140 12.77 9.70 0.82
N GLU A 141 11.58 10.06 1.27
CA GLU A 141 10.30 9.53 0.78
C GLU A 141 9.47 10.63 0.13
N GLY A 142 8.92 10.37 -1.06
CA GLY A 142 7.97 11.29 -1.69
C GLY A 142 6.56 11.10 -1.15
N ILE A 143 5.92 12.18 -0.68
CA ILE A 143 4.60 12.12 -0.04
C ILE A 143 3.48 12.39 -1.05
N THR A 144 3.44 13.62 -1.59
CA THR A 144 2.41 14.01 -2.56
C THR A 144 2.94 15.08 -3.50
N ASN A 145 2.25 15.26 -4.63
CA ASN A 145 2.54 16.27 -5.64
C ASN A 145 1.23 16.91 -6.07
N ILE A 146 1.19 18.24 -6.01
CA ILE A 146 0.03 19.06 -6.37
C ILE A 146 0.47 20.03 -7.46
N TYR A 147 -0.43 20.37 -8.38
CA TYR A 147 -0.08 21.27 -9.48
C TYR A 147 -1.31 21.92 -10.11
N HIS A 148 -1.06 23.06 -10.74
CA HIS A 148 -2.05 23.84 -11.45
C HIS A 148 -2.48 23.12 -12.74
N PRO A 149 -3.78 22.87 -12.97
CA PRO A 149 -4.27 22.02 -14.06
C PRO A 149 -3.80 22.50 -15.46
N ASP A 150 -3.74 23.80 -15.70
CA ASP A 150 -3.25 24.38 -16.97
C ASP A 150 -1.79 24.00 -17.32
N TYR A 151 -1.02 23.55 -16.34
CA TYR A 151 0.38 23.14 -16.53
C TYR A 151 0.53 21.63 -16.78
N LYS A 152 -0.57 20.87 -16.90
CA LYS A 152 -0.55 19.40 -17.14
C LYS A 152 0.30 19.00 -18.34
N LYS A 153 0.37 19.83 -19.39
CA LYS A 153 1.21 19.61 -20.59
C LYS A 153 2.71 19.45 -20.28
N TYR A 154 3.18 19.96 -19.15
CA TYR A 154 4.58 19.84 -18.71
C TYR A 154 4.84 18.63 -17.80
N SER A 155 3.82 17.79 -17.54
CA SER A 155 3.91 16.67 -16.61
C SER A 155 4.49 17.07 -15.22
N PRO A 156 3.95 18.11 -14.56
CA PRO A 156 4.52 18.68 -13.33
C PRO A 156 4.73 17.65 -12.22
N GLY A 157 3.85 16.65 -12.08
CA GLY A 157 4.04 15.56 -11.12
C GLY A 157 5.32 14.75 -11.35
N LYS A 158 5.66 14.43 -12.61
CA LYS A 158 6.92 13.75 -12.96
C LYS A 158 8.12 14.66 -12.72
N LEU A 159 8.02 15.93 -13.10
CA LEU A 159 9.06 16.93 -12.88
C LEU A 159 9.37 17.07 -11.38
N LEU A 160 8.35 17.17 -10.52
CA LEU A 160 8.53 17.25 -9.07
C LEU A 160 9.28 16.05 -8.51
N ILE A 161 8.96 14.82 -8.93
CA ILE A 161 9.69 13.62 -8.47
C ILE A 161 11.17 13.70 -8.87
N HIS A 162 11.46 14.11 -10.10
CA HIS A 162 12.84 14.31 -10.54
C HIS A 162 13.59 15.40 -9.78
N LEU A 163 12.93 16.53 -9.49
CA LEU A 163 13.53 17.62 -8.72
C LEU A 163 13.80 17.22 -7.27
N LYS A 164 12.91 16.43 -6.64
CA LYS A 164 13.15 15.84 -5.31
C LYS A 164 14.38 14.95 -5.33
N MET A 165 14.47 14.03 -6.30
CA MET A 165 15.63 13.13 -6.43
C MET A 165 16.94 13.90 -6.69
N ASP A 166 16.92 14.94 -7.54
CA ASP A 166 18.07 15.80 -7.82
C ASP A 166 18.54 16.55 -6.57
N TYR A 167 17.60 17.10 -5.79
CA TYR A 167 17.89 17.74 -4.50
C TYR A 167 18.48 16.75 -3.48
N CYS A 168 17.84 15.58 -3.32
CA CYS A 168 18.30 14.52 -2.41
C CYS A 168 19.71 14.03 -2.76
N LYS A 169 20.01 13.92 -4.06
CA LYS A 169 21.35 13.58 -4.53
C LYS A 169 22.38 14.66 -4.19
N GLY A 170 22.00 15.94 -4.30
CA GLY A 170 22.82 17.08 -3.88
C GLY A 170 23.14 17.08 -2.37
N LEU A 171 22.26 16.51 -1.56
CA LEU A 171 22.47 16.29 -0.12
C LEU A 171 23.32 15.04 0.20
N GLY A 172 23.69 14.24 -0.81
CA GLY A 172 24.45 12.99 -0.61
C GLY A 172 23.58 11.80 -0.17
N LEU A 173 22.25 11.87 -0.30
CA LEU A 173 21.37 10.74 0.02
C LEU A 173 21.56 9.61 -1.00
N HIS A 174 21.34 8.38 -0.56
CA HIS A 174 21.54 7.17 -1.35
C HIS A 174 20.26 6.72 -2.06
N TYR A 175 19.11 6.85 -1.40
CA TYR A 175 17.84 6.30 -1.86
C TYR A 175 16.72 7.35 -1.86
N PHE A 176 15.82 7.22 -2.83
CA PHE A 176 14.54 7.94 -2.84
C PHE A 176 13.38 6.96 -3.01
N TYR A 177 12.37 7.06 -2.15
CA TYR A 177 11.23 6.16 -2.08
C TYR A 177 9.99 6.85 -2.67
N PRO A 178 9.57 6.53 -3.91
CA PRO A 178 8.41 7.18 -4.56
C PRO A 178 7.05 6.53 -4.21
N GLY A 179 7.00 5.66 -3.21
CA GLY A 179 5.83 4.86 -2.83
C GLY A 179 5.79 3.51 -3.56
N TYR A 180 4.59 3.03 -3.88
CA TYR A 180 4.39 1.75 -4.55
C TYR A 180 3.87 1.90 -5.99
N PHE A 181 3.87 0.79 -6.73
CA PHE A 181 2.98 0.53 -7.86
C PHE A 181 2.14 -0.72 -7.60
N ALA A 182 1.07 -0.90 -8.38
CA ALA A 182 0.21 -2.07 -8.28
C ALA A 182 0.11 -2.77 -9.66
N PRO A 183 0.74 -3.94 -9.85
CA PRO A 183 0.64 -4.69 -11.09
C PRO A 183 -0.82 -4.91 -11.50
N GLY A 184 -1.15 -4.61 -12.75
CA GLY A 184 -2.53 -4.69 -13.26
C GLY A 184 -3.40 -3.44 -12.97
N TYR A 185 -2.87 -2.42 -12.28
CA TYR A 185 -3.54 -1.13 -12.06
C TYR A 185 -2.66 0.05 -12.53
N GLY A 186 -2.83 0.44 -13.80
CA GLY A 186 -1.92 1.35 -14.49
C GLY A 186 -1.85 2.79 -13.98
N VAL A 187 -2.68 3.19 -13.02
CA VAL A 187 -2.68 4.55 -12.44
C VAL A 187 -1.32 4.91 -11.82
N PHE A 188 -0.58 3.92 -11.31
CA PHE A 188 0.71 4.14 -10.66
C PHE A 188 1.93 3.85 -11.54
N ASP A 189 1.74 3.36 -12.77
CA ASP A 189 2.81 2.91 -13.66
C ASP A 189 3.74 4.04 -14.11
N TYR A 190 3.28 5.29 -14.03
CA TYR A 190 4.13 6.44 -14.37
C TYR A 190 5.40 6.49 -13.53
N LYS A 191 5.39 5.94 -12.31
CA LYS A 191 6.57 5.82 -11.43
C LYS A 191 7.64 4.90 -12.00
N LEU A 192 7.26 3.84 -12.71
CA LEU A 192 8.19 2.87 -13.31
C LEU A 192 9.07 3.50 -14.40
N THR A 193 8.59 4.58 -15.00
CA THR A 193 9.34 5.36 -16.00
C THR A 193 10.29 6.41 -15.39
N ILE A 194 10.16 6.70 -14.09
CA ILE A 194 10.94 7.74 -13.41
C ILE A 194 12.16 7.09 -12.78
N GLY A 195 13.35 7.38 -13.30
CA GLY A 195 14.59 6.86 -12.71
C GLY A 195 14.75 5.35 -12.90
N THR A 196 14.19 4.77 -13.97
CA THR A 196 14.19 3.33 -14.28
C THR A 196 15.57 2.68 -14.12
N ALA A 197 16.65 3.37 -14.49
CA ALA A 197 18.02 2.87 -14.37
C ALA A 197 18.47 2.59 -12.91
N GLY A 198 17.87 3.28 -11.93
CA GLY A 198 18.12 3.08 -10.51
C GLY A 198 16.94 2.45 -9.77
N MET A 199 15.85 2.10 -10.45
CA MET A 199 14.62 1.64 -9.82
C MET A 199 14.75 0.21 -9.28
N GLN A 200 14.33 0.03 -8.04
CA GLN A 200 14.27 -1.24 -7.34
C GLN A 200 12.89 -1.42 -6.71
N TYR A 201 12.50 -2.68 -6.52
CA TYR A 201 11.29 -3.06 -5.80
C TYR A 201 11.64 -3.92 -4.58
N LEU A 202 10.83 -3.83 -3.53
CA LEU A 202 10.99 -4.68 -2.35
C LEU A 202 10.44 -6.07 -2.63
N HIS A 203 11.30 -7.08 -2.67
CA HIS A 203 10.89 -8.48 -2.71
C HIS A 203 10.61 -8.97 -1.30
N ILE A 204 9.33 -9.04 -0.94
CA ILE A 204 8.86 -9.31 0.42
C ILE A 204 9.46 -10.58 1.05
N THR A 205 9.44 -11.73 0.36
CA THR A 205 9.91 -13.01 0.96
C THR A 205 11.41 -13.00 1.22
N LYS A 206 12.18 -12.27 0.40
CA LYS A 206 13.63 -12.14 0.54
C LYS A 206 14.03 -10.97 1.44
N GLN A 207 13.08 -10.10 1.79
CA GLN A 207 13.33 -8.81 2.46
C GLN A 207 14.48 -8.05 1.79
N ALA A 208 14.47 -8.03 0.46
CA ALA A 208 15.57 -7.49 -0.34
C ALA A 208 15.05 -6.63 -1.48
N TRP A 209 15.75 -5.53 -1.73
CA TRP A 209 15.46 -4.63 -2.83
C TRP A 209 16.16 -5.12 -4.10
N LEU A 210 15.37 -5.50 -5.10
CA LEU A 210 15.85 -6.06 -6.36
C LEU A 210 15.61 -5.07 -7.51
N PRO A 211 16.43 -5.08 -8.58
CA PRO A 211 16.18 -4.25 -9.75
C PRO A 211 14.77 -4.48 -10.32
N ILE A 212 14.08 -3.40 -10.71
CA ILE A 212 12.72 -3.50 -11.28
C ILE A 212 12.66 -4.36 -12.54
N ALA A 213 13.76 -4.46 -13.29
CA ALA A 213 13.88 -5.31 -14.46
C ALA A 213 13.72 -6.81 -14.15
N ASN A 214 13.91 -7.22 -12.89
CA ASN A 214 13.75 -8.61 -12.45
C ASN A 214 12.33 -8.89 -11.93
N PHE A 215 11.44 -7.89 -11.93
CA PHE A 215 10.08 -8.06 -11.45
C PHE A 215 9.29 -9.00 -12.37
N ASN A 216 8.68 -10.03 -11.79
CA ASN A 216 7.85 -10.98 -12.51
C ASN A 216 6.40 -10.91 -11.98
N ALA A 217 5.51 -10.31 -12.77
CA ALA A 217 4.11 -10.17 -12.40
C ALA A 217 3.36 -11.51 -12.25
N ALA A 218 3.87 -12.61 -12.83
CA ALA A 218 3.25 -13.93 -12.71
C ALA A 218 3.52 -14.61 -11.35
N ALA A 219 4.46 -14.10 -10.56
CA ALA A 219 4.85 -14.66 -9.26
C ALA A 219 4.37 -13.79 -8.09
N ASN A 220 3.23 -13.12 -8.26
CA ASN A 220 2.72 -12.19 -7.27
C ASN A 220 1.99 -12.91 -6.11
N PRO A 221 2.14 -12.45 -4.86
CA PRO A 221 1.53 -13.06 -3.68
C PRO A 221 0.02 -13.31 -3.79
N LEU A 222 -0.77 -12.31 -4.21
CA LEU A 222 -2.23 -12.46 -4.29
C LEU A 222 -2.64 -13.59 -5.25
N GLN A 223 -1.99 -13.65 -6.43
CA GLN A 223 -2.23 -14.68 -7.43
C GLN A 223 -1.90 -16.07 -6.87
N ILE A 224 -0.76 -16.22 -6.18
CA ILE A 224 -0.35 -17.47 -5.54
C ILE A 224 -1.39 -17.92 -4.50
N MET A 225 -1.87 -17.00 -3.66
CA MET A 225 -2.88 -17.31 -2.65
C MET A 225 -4.18 -17.80 -3.29
N VAL A 226 -4.65 -17.12 -4.33
CA VAL A 226 -5.87 -17.50 -5.07
C VAL A 226 -5.71 -18.87 -5.72
N GLU A 227 -4.61 -19.13 -6.43
CA GLU A 227 -4.36 -20.41 -7.10
C GLU A 227 -4.30 -21.57 -6.11
N LYS A 228 -3.65 -21.37 -4.96
CA LYS A 228 -3.56 -22.39 -3.91
C LYS A 228 -4.91 -22.69 -3.28
N LEU A 229 -5.71 -21.66 -2.99
CA LEU A 229 -7.07 -21.85 -2.48
C LEU A 229 -7.99 -22.50 -3.52
N GLN A 230 -7.83 -22.21 -4.82
CA GLN A 230 -8.56 -22.89 -5.90
C GLN A 230 -8.21 -24.38 -6.01
N GLN A 231 -6.91 -24.73 -5.86
CA GLN A 231 -6.48 -26.12 -5.81
C GLN A 231 -7.13 -26.86 -4.62
N LEU A 232 -7.14 -26.23 -3.45
CA LEU A 232 -7.79 -26.79 -2.25
C LEU A 232 -9.31 -26.93 -2.43
N HIS A 233 -9.99 -25.91 -2.94
CA HIS A 233 -11.42 -25.94 -3.23
C HIS A 233 -11.80 -27.07 -4.20
N THR A 234 -10.99 -27.30 -5.23
CA THR A 234 -11.17 -28.41 -6.17
C THR A 234 -11.05 -29.76 -5.47
N ALA A 235 -10.07 -29.92 -4.59
CA ALA A 235 -9.86 -31.15 -3.82
C ALA A 235 -10.98 -31.40 -2.79
N PHE A 236 -11.49 -30.35 -2.13
CA PHE A 236 -12.68 -30.40 -1.28
C PHE A 236 -13.91 -30.85 -2.05
N THR A 237 -14.13 -30.29 -3.24
CA THR A 237 -15.26 -30.67 -4.11
C THR A 237 -15.22 -32.16 -4.45
N GLN A 238 -14.05 -32.72 -4.76
CA GLN A 238 -13.88 -34.16 -5.03
C GLN A 238 -14.19 -35.05 -3.82
N LYS A 239 -14.08 -34.50 -2.60
CA LYS A 239 -14.42 -35.17 -1.33
C LYS A 239 -15.81 -34.84 -0.82
N ASN A 240 -16.62 -34.13 -1.62
CA ASN A 240 -17.95 -33.63 -1.24
C ASN A 240 -17.94 -32.68 -0.02
N ILE A 241 -16.80 -32.04 0.26
CA ILE A 241 -16.69 -30.99 1.28
C ILE A 241 -17.11 -29.68 0.62
N ARG A 242 -18.15 -29.04 1.16
CA ARG A 242 -18.62 -27.75 0.64
C ARG A 242 -17.63 -26.65 1.03
N SER A 243 -17.31 -25.78 0.08
CA SER A 243 -16.45 -24.64 0.35
C SER A 243 -16.70 -23.52 -0.66
N HIS A 244 -16.31 -22.29 -0.30
CA HIS A 244 -16.40 -21.13 -1.18
C HIS A 244 -15.21 -20.20 -0.99
N ILE A 245 -14.70 -19.59 -2.06
CA ILE A 245 -13.58 -18.64 -2.00
C ILE A 245 -14.13 -17.21 -1.98
N TRP A 246 -13.69 -16.43 -1.01
CA TRP A 246 -14.09 -15.05 -0.80
C TRP A 246 -12.89 -14.13 -0.87
N TYR A 247 -13.06 -12.99 -1.55
CA TYR A 247 -12.18 -11.84 -1.37
C TYR A 247 -12.68 -11.00 -0.20
N TYR A 248 -11.80 -10.70 0.74
CA TYR A 248 -12.18 -10.00 1.96
C TYR A 248 -12.05 -8.49 1.78
N ARG A 249 -13.14 -7.72 1.92
CA ARG A 249 -13.10 -6.27 1.69
C ARG A 249 -12.27 -5.49 2.70
N TYR A 250 -12.21 -5.96 3.95
CA TYR A 250 -11.63 -5.22 5.08
C TYR A 250 -10.28 -5.75 5.54
N PHE A 251 -9.52 -6.40 4.66
CA PHE A 251 -8.18 -6.92 5.00
C PHE A 251 -7.21 -5.81 5.46
N ASP A 252 -7.47 -4.56 5.06
CA ASP A 252 -6.70 -3.37 5.41
C ASP A 252 -7.25 -2.63 6.65
N ALA A 253 -8.26 -3.18 7.35
CA ALA A 253 -8.83 -2.55 8.54
C ALA A 253 -7.78 -2.33 9.66
N ASN A 254 -6.74 -3.15 9.73
CA ASN A 254 -5.60 -2.95 10.62
C ASN A 254 -4.80 -1.65 10.36
N LEU A 255 -5.11 -0.91 9.28
CA LEU A 255 -4.56 0.43 9.01
C LEU A 255 -5.36 1.56 9.69
N ASP A 256 -6.52 1.27 10.29
CA ASP A 256 -7.23 2.23 11.10
C ASP A 256 -6.62 2.32 12.51
N ALA A 257 -6.10 3.51 12.82
CA ALA A 257 -5.60 3.92 14.14
C ALA A 257 -6.44 3.47 15.33
N GLN A 258 -7.75 3.52 15.14
CA GLN A 258 -8.73 3.44 16.22
C GLN A 258 -8.96 1.97 16.61
N ILE A 259 -8.53 1.04 15.75
CA ILE A 259 -8.67 -0.39 15.97
C ILE A 259 -7.44 -0.86 16.77
N MET A 260 -7.69 -1.13 18.06
CA MET A 260 -6.66 -1.54 19.02
C MET A 260 -6.50 -3.07 19.12
N ILE A 261 -7.24 -3.83 18.32
CA ILE A 261 -7.20 -5.29 18.29
C ILE A 261 -6.69 -5.76 16.93
N PRO A 262 -5.85 -6.81 16.86
CA PRO A 262 -5.42 -7.37 15.58
C PRO A 262 -6.61 -8.02 14.88
N LEU A 263 -6.92 -7.54 13.68
CA LEU A 263 -7.96 -8.08 12.81
C LEU A 263 -7.38 -9.04 11.78
N PHE A 264 -8.25 -9.87 11.20
CA PHE A 264 -7.92 -10.73 10.08
C PHE A 264 -7.57 -9.90 8.84
N ASP A 265 -6.43 -10.18 8.21
CA ASP A 265 -5.86 -9.34 7.14
C ASP A 265 -5.47 -10.08 5.86
N PHE A 266 -5.97 -11.30 5.67
CA PHE A 266 -5.82 -11.99 4.39
C PHE A 266 -6.85 -11.43 3.38
N PRO A 267 -6.42 -11.02 2.17
CA PRO A 267 -7.32 -10.46 1.15
C PRO A 267 -8.21 -11.52 0.50
N VAL A 268 -7.89 -12.80 0.66
CA VAL A 268 -8.65 -13.93 0.13
C VAL A 268 -8.61 -15.08 1.12
N PHE A 269 -9.75 -15.76 1.27
CA PHE A 269 -9.89 -16.94 2.12
C PHE A 269 -10.91 -17.91 1.53
N LEU A 270 -10.92 -19.13 2.05
CA LEU A 270 -11.89 -20.17 1.73
C LEU A 270 -12.74 -20.45 2.96
N SER A 271 -14.06 -20.34 2.87
CA SER A 271 -14.99 -20.71 3.93
C SER A 271 -15.45 -22.16 3.76
N LEU A 272 -15.60 -22.88 4.88
CA LEU A 272 -16.11 -24.26 4.91
C LEU A 272 -17.64 -24.33 5.11
N GLN A 273 -18.24 -23.26 5.63
CA GLN A 273 -19.68 -23.17 5.88
C GLN A 273 -20.39 -22.41 4.76
N HIS A 274 -21.69 -22.69 4.61
CA HIS A 274 -22.56 -21.98 3.68
C HIS A 274 -23.02 -20.63 4.25
N ASN A 275 -23.27 -20.56 5.57
CA ASN A 275 -23.64 -19.33 6.22
C ASN A 275 -22.41 -18.61 6.76
N ILE A 276 -22.04 -17.53 6.10
CA ILE A 276 -20.92 -16.67 6.47
C ILE A 276 -21.33 -15.58 7.49
N GLU A 277 -22.61 -15.58 7.88
CA GLU A 277 -23.19 -14.69 8.90
C GLU A 277 -23.08 -15.30 10.32
N ASP A 278 -22.55 -16.52 10.45
CA ASP A 278 -22.34 -17.15 11.76
C ASP A 278 -21.27 -16.38 12.57
N GLU A 279 -21.48 -16.29 13.89
CA GLU A 279 -20.57 -15.58 14.80
C GLU A 279 -19.15 -16.18 14.80
N HIS A 280 -19.05 -17.50 14.57
CA HIS A 280 -17.81 -18.27 14.56
C HIS A 280 -17.57 -18.89 13.18
N LEU A 281 -16.58 -18.36 12.46
CA LEU A 281 -16.26 -18.78 11.09
C LEU A 281 -14.99 -19.63 11.06
N ARG A 282 -15.05 -20.76 10.36
CA ARG A 282 -13.86 -21.57 10.02
C ARG A 282 -13.40 -21.27 8.62
N LEU A 283 -12.21 -20.70 8.55
CA LEU A 283 -11.63 -20.19 7.32
C LEU A 283 -10.31 -20.89 7.03
N VAL A 284 -10.07 -21.24 5.78
CA VAL A 284 -8.76 -21.64 5.30
C VAL A 284 -8.14 -20.50 4.52
N VAL A 285 -6.92 -20.13 4.87
CA VAL A 285 -6.09 -19.17 4.11
C VAL A 285 -4.84 -19.86 3.60
N TYR A 286 -4.23 -19.31 2.55
CA TYR A 286 -2.88 -19.69 2.14
C TYR A 286 -1.92 -18.54 2.46
N ASN A 287 -0.90 -18.78 3.27
CA ASN A 287 0.12 -17.81 3.58
C ASN A 287 1.34 -18.03 2.68
N PHE A 288 1.57 -17.12 1.76
CA PHE A 288 2.69 -17.22 0.83
C PHE A 288 4.06 -16.98 1.50
N LEU A 289 4.10 -16.49 2.74
CA LEU A 289 5.35 -16.24 3.47
C LEU A 289 5.97 -17.52 4.04
N ASP A 290 5.15 -18.43 4.56
CA ASP A 290 5.58 -19.74 5.08
C ASP A 290 5.17 -20.91 4.17
N GLU A 291 4.52 -20.59 3.04
CA GLU A 291 4.08 -21.50 1.97
C GLU A 291 3.05 -22.55 2.43
N LYS A 292 2.24 -22.25 3.46
CA LYS A 292 1.26 -23.18 4.04
C LYS A 292 -0.18 -22.72 3.90
N PHE A 293 -1.08 -23.69 3.93
CA PHE A 293 -2.48 -23.46 4.27
C PHE A 293 -2.64 -23.39 5.79
N HIS A 294 -3.48 -22.50 6.28
CA HIS A 294 -3.82 -22.36 7.69
C HIS A 294 -5.34 -22.45 7.86
N LEU A 295 -5.78 -23.34 8.75
CA LEU A 295 -7.17 -23.48 9.16
C LEU A 295 -7.38 -22.69 10.44
N LEU A 296 -8.13 -21.60 10.33
CA LEU A 296 -8.29 -20.58 11.35
C LEU A 296 -9.70 -20.59 11.91
N GLN A 297 -9.81 -20.32 13.21
CA GLN A 297 -11.04 -19.87 13.84
C GLN A 297 -11.09 -18.35 13.79
N CYS A 298 -12.15 -17.81 13.21
CA CYS A 298 -12.42 -16.38 13.18
C CYS A 298 -13.77 -16.07 13.84
N THR A 299 -13.93 -14.82 14.27
CA THR A 299 -15.18 -14.25 14.78
C THR A 299 -15.58 -13.04 13.97
N SER A 300 -16.90 -12.86 13.81
CA SER A 300 -17.49 -11.62 13.33
C SER A 300 -17.61 -10.63 14.48
N ILE A 301 -17.02 -9.43 14.37
CA ILE A 301 -17.01 -8.44 15.47
C ILE A 301 -18.00 -7.29 15.23
N ILE A 302 -18.10 -6.82 14.00
CA ILE A 302 -18.92 -5.65 13.65
C ILE A 302 -19.64 -5.97 12.35
N ASP A 303 -20.97 -5.82 12.36
CA ASP A 303 -21.78 -5.73 11.15
C ASP A 303 -21.56 -4.36 10.52
N ILE A 304 -20.92 -4.36 9.34
CA ILE A 304 -20.76 -3.17 8.55
C ILE A 304 -21.84 -3.25 7.48
N ASP A 305 -23.02 -2.74 7.80
CA ASP A 305 -24.19 -2.66 6.90
C ASP A 305 -23.80 -1.98 5.59
N THR A 306 -23.34 -2.78 4.62
CA THR A 306 -22.89 -2.31 3.32
C THR A 306 -23.42 -3.24 2.24
N GLN A 307 -24.04 -2.61 1.25
CA GLN A 307 -24.59 -3.21 0.03
C GLN A 307 -23.53 -3.83 -0.90
N ILE A 308 -22.32 -4.12 -0.40
CA ILE A 308 -21.16 -4.62 -1.17
C ILE A 308 -20.89 -6.09 -0.81
N THR A 309 -21.94 -6.89 -0.70
CA THR A 309 -21.85 -8.35 -0.70
C THR A 309 -22.14 -8.83 -2.13
N GLY A 310 -21.08 -9.06 -2.90
CA GLY A 310 -21.18 -9.77 -4.18
C GLY A 310 -20.99 -11.27 -3.97
N SER A 311 -21.30 -12.11 -4.97
CA SER A 311 -21.13 -13.57 -4.88
C SER A 311 -19.69 -14.06 -4.59
N THR A 312 -18.70 -13.17 -4.66
CA THR A 312 -17.27 -13.46 -4.48
C THR A 312 -16.55 -12.51 -3.52
N ILE A 313 -17.24 -11.48 -3.00
CA ILE A 313 -16.66 -10.48 -2.10
C ILE A 313 -17.39 -10.57 -0.76
N PHE A 314 -16.63 -10.87 0.29
CA PHE A 314 -17.09 -10.82 1.66
C PHE A 314 -16.88 -9.40 2.21
N GLY A 315 -17.99 -8.72 2.47
CA GLY A 315 -18.02 -7.35 3.00
C GLY A 315 -19.08 -7.15 4.09
N ALA A 316 -19.63 -8.22 4.67
CA ALA A 316 -20.65 -8.10 5.71
C ALA A 316 -20.05 -7.70 7.07
N HIS A 317 -18.89 -8.25 7.43
CA HIS A 317 -18.36 -8.11 8.79
C HIS A 317 -16.86 -7.84 8.86
N LEU A 318 -16.44 -7.19 9.95
CA LEU A 318 -15.04 -7.25 10.41
C LEU A 318 -14.76 -8.60 11.04
N LEU A 319 -13.65 -9.20 10.63
CA LEU A 319 -13.21 -10.52 11.07
C LEU A 319 -12.01 -10.36 11.99
N LYS A 320 -11.99 -11.16 13.06
CA LYS A 320 -10.81 -11.34 13.92
C LYS A 320 -10.44 -12.80 13.97
N THR A 321 -9.16 -13.08 13.93
CA THR A 321 -8.63 -14.43 14.17
C THR A 321 -8.58 -14.68 15.67
N GLU A 322 -9.29 -15.71 16.13
CA GLU A 322 -9.28 -16.16 17.53
C GLU A 322 -8.23 -17.25 17.77
N GLY A 323 -7.92 -18.05 16.76
CA GLY A 323 -6.92 -19.10 16.88
C GLY A 323 -6.67 -19.84 15.56
N GLU A 324 -5.67 -20.72 15.60
CA GLU A 324 -5.30 -21.62 14.52
C GLU A 324 -5.49 -23.06 14.98
N PHE A 325 -6.23 -23.85 14.20
CA PHE A 325 -6.43 -25.27 14.46
C PHE A 325 -5.34 -26.13 13.84
N PHE A 326 -4.91 -25.78 12.62
CA PHE A 326 -4.01 -26.60 11.83
C PHE A 326 -3.30 -25.78 10.74
N ALA A 327 -2.06 -26.13 10.43
CA ALA A 327 -1.33 -25.54 9.31
C ALA A 327 -0.48 -26.59 8.59
N SER A 328 -0.56 -26.64 7.26
CA SER A 328 0.22 -27.57 6.44
C SER A 328 0.40 -27.05 5.01
N ALA A 329 1.50 -27.45 4.36
CA ALA A 329 1.68 -27.25 2.93
C ALA A 329 0.91 -28.29 2.08
N SER A 330 0.42 -29.37 2.69
CA SER A 330 -0.26 -30.49 2.03
C SER A 330 -1.77 -30.29 1.96
N ILE A 331 -2.31 -30.35 0.75
CA ILE A 331 -3.77 -30.36 0.52
C ILE A 331 -4.42 -31.59 1.17
N ALA A 332 -3.75 -32.75 1.13
CA ALA A 332 -4.30 -33.98 1.70
C ALA A 332 -4.44 -33.87 3.22
N GLU A 333 -3.43 -33.35 3.91
CA GLU A 333 -3.47 -33.13 5.36
C GLU A 333 -4.52 -32.09 5.74
N MET A 334 -4.69 -31.04 4.92
CA MET A 334 -5.73 -30.04 5.15
C MET A 334 -7.14 -30.63 5.04
N ILE A 335 -7.38 -31.55 4.10
CA ILE A 335 -8.65 -32.30 4.00
C ILE A 335 -8.90 -33.11 5.27
N GLU A 336 -7.90 -33.88 5.73
CA GLU A 336 -8.02 -34.71 6.92
C GLU A 336 -8.33 -33.86 8.17
N ALA A 337 -7.62 -32.74 8.35
CA ALA A 337 -7.85 -31.81 9.45
C ALA A 337 -9.26 -31.21 9.42
N THR A 338 -9.73 -30.77 8.24
CA THR A 338 -11.09 -30.24 8.08
C THR A 338 -12.16 -31.28 8.40
N THR A 339 -12.01 -32.52 7.89
CA THR A 339 -12.98 -33.60 8.16
C THR A 339 -13.01 -33.99 9.64
N ALA A 340 -11.85 -34.02 10.31
CA ALA A 340 -11.79 -34.32 11.75
C ALA A 340 -12.52 -33.27 12.58
N LEU A 341 -12.39 -31.99 12.24
CA LEU A 341 -13.10 -30.90 12.93
C LEU A 341 -14.61 -30.95 12.74
N GLU A 342 -15.10 -31.27 11.54
CA GLU A 342 -16.55 -31.44 11.31
C GLU A 342 -17.14 -32.60 12.13
N GLN A 343 -16.38 -33.68 12.35
CA GLN A 343 -16.81 -34.80 13.19
C GLN A 343 -16.88 -34.42 14.68
N MET A 344 -15.96 -33.56 15.15
CA MET A 344 -15.96 -33.08 16.53
C MET A 344 -17.15 -32.19 16.86
N ASP A 345 -17.66 -31.42 15.90
CA ASP A 345 -18.84 -30.55 16.09
C ASP A 345 -20.18 -31.30 16.13
N GLN A 346 -20.20 -32.53 15.61
CA GLN A 346 -21.40 -33.36 15.58
C GLN A 346 -21.57 -34.22 16.85
N LEU A 347 -20.58 -34.18 17.75
CA LEU A 347 -20.55 -34.85 19.06
C LEU A 347 -20.90 -33.86 20.17
#